data_AF-A0A4R5CJX3-F1
#
_entry.id   AF-A0A4R5CJX3-F1
#
_cell.length_a   1.000
_cell.length_b   1.000
_cell.length_c   1.000
_cell.angle_alpha   90.00
_cell.angle_beta   90.00
_cell.angle_gamma   90.00
#
_symmetry.space_group_name_H-M   'P 1'
#
loop_
_entity.id
_entity.type
_entity.pdbx_description
1 polymer ?
#
loop_
_entity_poly.entity_id
_entity_poly.type
_entity_poly.pdbx_seq_one_letter_code
_entity_poly.pdbx_strand_id
1 'polypeptide(L)'
;MASLLIIRRGADIVGQCDAVCYDATQPECVCKACMGRNHGVGLEQAIVNTRALVAEWDQRGDVYELDDAVQHTPLFPLPQEHA
;
A
#
# COMPACT_ATOMS: atom_id res chain seq x y z
N MET A 1 -5.57 -13.02 -11.93
CA MET A 1 -5.37 -11.57 -11.69
C MET A 1 -3.97 -11.36 -11.14
N ALA A 2 -3.23 -10.38 -11.65
CA ALA A 2 -1.89 -10.05 -11.17
C ALA A 2 -1.95 -8.85 -10.24
N SER A 3 -1.33 -8.96 -9.07
CA SER A 3 -1.17 -7.85 -8.12
C SER A 3 0.07 -7.03 -8.50
N LEU A 4 -0.04 -5.71 -8.43
CA LEU A 4 1.09 -4.81 -8.61
C LEU A 4 1.88 -4.60 -7.31
N LEU A 5 1.17 -4.67 -6.17
CA LEU A 5 1.76 -4.46 -4.86
C LEU A 5 1.00 -5.28 -3.81
N ILE A 6 1.74 -5.97 -2.95
CA ILE A 6 1.19 -6.69 -1.79
C ILE A 6 1.99 -6.27 -0.57
N ILE A 7 1.29 -5.78 0.46
CA ILE A 7 1.85 -5.53 1.78
C ILE A 7 1.45 -6.69 2.68
N ARG A 8 2.45 -7.34 3.29
CA ARG A 8 2.26 -8.43 4.25
C ARG A 8 2.69 -8.02 5.64
N ARG A 9 2.03 -8.58 6.66
CA ARG A 9 2.47 -8.57 8.06
C ARG A 9 2.60 -10.02 8.49
N GLY A 10 3.84 -10.53 8.60
CA GLY A 10 4.08 -11.96 8.74
C GLY A 10 3.46 -12.75 7.57
N ALA A 11 2.58 -13.70 7.88
CA ALA A 11 1.87 -14.50 6.87
C ALA A 11 0.64 -13.79 6.27
N ASP A 12 0.13 -12.74 6.92
CA ASP A 12 -1.12 -12.11 6.55
C ASP A 12 -0.93 -11.06 5.44
N ILE A 13 -1.87 -11.03 4.49
CA ILE A 13 -1.98 -9.95 3.51
C ILE A 13 -2.83 -8.85 4.12
N VAL A 14 -2.22 -7.71 4.41
CA VAL A 14 -2.89 -6.55 5.01
C VAL A 14 -3.23 -5.46 3.98
N GLY A 15 -2.68 -5.57 2.77
CA GLY A 15 -3.02 -4.71 1.65
C GLY A 15 -2.62 -5.34 0.33
N GLN A 16 -3.47 -5.20 -0.68
CA GLN A 16 -3.21 -5.69 -2.02
C GLN A 16 -3.74 -4.69 -3.05
N CYS A 17 -2.86 -4.24 -3.95
CA CYS A 17 -3.22 -3.45 -5.11
C CYS A 17 -3.23 -4.34 -6.34
N ASP A 18 -4.42 -4.52 -6.91
CA ASP A 18 -4.68 -5.27 -8.13
C ASP A 18 -5.78 -4.57 -8.97
N ALA A 19 -6.38 -5.30 -9.92
CA ALA A 19 -7.40 -4.79 -10.84
C ALA A 19 -8.58 -4.13 -10.14
N VAL A 20 -8.97 -4.61 -8.96
CA VAL A 20 -10.08 -4.01 -8.20
C VAL A 20 -9.76 -2.57 -7.79
N CYS A 21 -8.47 -2.24 -7.61
CA CYS A 21 -8.02 -0.90 -7.28
C CYS A 21 -7.72 -0.06 -8.52
N TYR A 22 -6.92 -0.55 -9.47
CA TYR A 22 -6.52 0.28 -10.60
C TYR A 22 -7.60 0.48 -11.66
N ASP A 23 -8.63 -0.38 -11.68
CA ASP A 23 -9.82 -0.21 -12.51
C ASP A 23 -11.02 0.34 -11.72
N ALA A 24 -10.80 0.75 -10.46
CA ALA A 24 -11.85 1.24 -9.59
C ALA A 24 -12.55 2.49 -10.13
N THR A 25 -13.88 2.53 -9.98
CA THR A 25 -14.69 3.71 -10.35
C THR A 25 -15.35 4.37 -9.14
N GLN A 26 -15.31 3.74 -7.97
CA GLN A 26 -15.81 4.30 -6.72
C GLN A 26 -14.95 5.52 -6.30
N PRO A 27 -15.52 6.48 -5.55
CA PRO A 27 -14.82 7.73 -5.23
C PRO A 27 -13.65 7.57 -4.26
N GLU A 28 -13.66 6.53 -3.42
CA GLU A 28 -12.65 6.33 -2.39
C GLU A 28 -11.81 5.08 -2.60
N CYS A 29 -10.50 5.22 -2.39
CA CYS A 29 -9.57 4.11 -2.37
C CYS A 29 -9.54 3.46 -0.98
N VAL A 30 -10.01 2.23 -0.90
CA VAL A 30 -9.90 1.39 0.32
C VAL A 30 -8.63 0.54 0.34
N CYS A 31 -7.89 0.48 -0.77
CA CYS A 31 -6.62 -0.23 -0.85
C CYS A 31 -5.56 0.43 0.02
N LYS A 32 -5.12 -0.28 1.06
CA LYS A 32 -4.07 0.17 1.98
C LYS A 32 -2.66 0.06 1.38
N ALA A 33 -2.50 -0.66 0.27
CA ALA A 33 -1.20 -0.88 -0.34
C ALA A 33 -0.69 0.32 -1.14
N CYS A 34 -1.54 0.90 -1.99
CA CYS A 34 -1.15 2.01 -2.87
C CYS A 34 -1.45 3.40 -2.29
N MET A 35 -2.15 3.47 -1.14
CA MET A 35 -2.55 4.73 -0.49
C MET A 35 -3.31 5.68 -1.44
N GLY A 36 -4.10 5.13 -2.37
CA GLY A 36 -4.86 5.90 -3.36
C GLY A 36 -4.14 6.20 -4.67
N ARG A 37 -2.82 6.07 -4.76
CA ARG A 37 -2.04 6.46 -5.96
C ARG A 37 -2.40 5.69 -7.22
N ASN A 38 -2.85 4.45 -7.08
CA ASN A 38 -3.21 3.60 -8.22
C ASN A 38 -4.72 3.57 -8.46
N HIS A 39 -5.54 4.26 -7.67
CA HIS A 39 -6.98 4.07 -7.69
C HIS A 39 -7.64 4.63 -8.97
N GLY A 40 -8.25 3.74 -9.78
CA GLY A 40 -8.98 4.12 -10.99
C GLY A 40 -8.13 4.71 -12.13
N VAL A 41 -6.80 4.60 -12.05
CA VAL A 41 -5.88 5.20 -13.04
C VAL A 41 -5.58 4.27 -14.22
N GLY A 42 -6.02 3.01 -14.17
CA GLY A 42 -5.70 1.97 -15.15
C GLY A 42 -4.33 1.32 -14.94
N LEU A 43 -4.16 0.11 -15.51
CA LEU A 43 -2.99 -0.75 -15.29
C LEU A 43 -1.66 -0.09 -15.66
N GLU A 44 -1.55 0.55 -16.83
CA GLU A 44 -0.28 1.10 -17.32
C GLU A 44 0.24 2.21 -16.41
N GLN A 45 -0.63 3.15 -16.05
CA GLN A 45 -0.27 4.23 -15.12
C GLN A 45 -0.01 3.69 -13.71
N ALA A 46 -0.77 2.69 -13.27
CA ALA A 46 -0.55 2.05 -11.97
C ALA A 46 0.83 1.37 -11.88
N ILE A 47 1.36 0.78 -12.97
CA ILE A 47 2.73 0.22 -13.01
C ILE A 47 3.77 1.33 -12.78
N VAL A 48 3.63 2.46 -13.47
CA VAL A 48 4.54 3.60 -13.32
C VAL A 48 4.49 4.15 -11.90
N ASN A 49 3.29 4.38 -11.37
CA ASN A 49 3.07 4.87 -10.02
C ASN A 49 3.65 3.92 -8.96
N THR A 50 3.49 2.60 -9.15
CA THR A 50 4.02 1.59 -8.22
C THR A 50 5.55 1.60 -8.20
N ARG A 51 6.22 1.74 -9.36
CA ARG A 51 7.69 1.85 -9.41
C ARG A 51 8.20 3.09 -8.69
N ALA A 52 7.53 4.23 -8.87
CA ALA A 52 7.87 5.46 -8.16
C ALA A 52 7.67 5.31 -6.64
N LEU A 53 6.55 4.70 -6.23
CA LEU A 53 6.24 4.45 -4.82
C LEU A 53 7.31 3.59 -4.13
N VAL A 54 7.76 2.51 -4.78
CA VAL A 54 8.82 1.64 -4.23
C VAL A 54 10.15 2.39 -4.17
N ALA A 55 10.50 3.17 -5.19
CA ALA A 55 11.72 3.99 -5.18
C ALA A 55 11.69 5.05 -4.05
N GLU A 56 10.54 5.65 -3.76
CA GLU A 56 10.37 6.55 -2.61
C GLU A 56 10.61 5.84 -1.27
N TRP A 57 10.18 4.59 -1.13
CA TRP A 57 10.42 3.79 0.08
C TRP A 57 11.90 3.47 0.26
N ASP A 58 12.58 3.04 -0.81
CA ASP A 58 14.02 2.76 -0.76
C ASP A 58 14.82 4.01 -0.38
N GLN A 59 14.46 5.18 -0.93
CA GLN A 59 15.15 6.45 -0.66
C GLN A 59 14.97 6.96 0.77
N ARG A 60 13.88 6.59 1.45
CA ARG A 60 13.68 6.95 2.86
C ARG A 60 14.65 6.22 3.79
N GLY A 61 15.37 5.20 3.32
CA GLY A 61 16.33 4.45 4.13
C GLY A 61 15.66 3.67 5.26
N ASP A 62 14.37 3.41 5.10
CA ASP A 62 13.49 2.71 6.03
C ASP A 62 13.85 1.20 6.04
N VAL A 63 15.04 0.87 6.53
CA VAL A 63 15.39 -0.50 6.95
C VAL A 63 14.74 -0.70 8.30
N TYR A 64 13.45 -0.98 8.28
CA TYR A 64 12.80 -1.50 9.46
C TYR A 64 13.10 -3.00 9.53
N GLU A 65 13.63 -3.48 10.66
CA GLU A 65 13.24 -4.83 11.10
C GLU A 65 11.71 -4.85 11.01
N LEU A 66 11.14 -5.84 10.32
CA LEU A 66 9.71 -5.90 9.94
C LEU A 66 8.75 -5.59 11.10
N ASP A 67 9.20 -5.78 12.33
CA ASP A 67 8.46 -5.55 13.57
C ASP A 67 8.35 -4.06 13.96
N ASP A 68 9.37 -3.22 13.67
CA ASP A 68 9.40 -1.79 14.05
C ASP A 68 8.65 -0.88 13.06
N ALA A 69 8.64 -1.24 11.76
CA ALA A 69 7.91 -0.51 10.71
C ALA A 69 6.40 -0.45 10.99
N VAL A 70 5.88 -1.54 11.54
CA VAL A 70 4.46 -1.73 11.83
C VAL A 70 3.99 -0.79 12.95
N GLN A 71 4.88 -0.39 13.85
CA GLN A 71 4.55 0.43 15.02
C GLN A 71 4.76 1.93 14.81
N HIS A 72 5.70 2.34 13.94
CA HIS A 72 6.17 3.73 13.90
C HIS A 72 5.95 4.48 12.59
N THR A 73 5.55 3.81 11.50
CA THR A 73 5.20 4.51 10.26
C THR A 73 3.70 4.86 10.26
N PRO A 74 3.30 6.13 10.04
CA PRO A 74 1.90 6.58 10.05
C PRO A 74 1.07 6.11 8.84
N LEU A 75 1.44 4.98 8.23
CA LEU A 75 0.59 4.26 7.28
C LEU A 75 -0.55 3.53 8.00
N PHE A 76 -0.44 3.37 9.32
CA PHE A 76 -1.42 2.71 10.17
C PHE A 76 -1.54 3.47 11.50
N PRO A 77 -2.58 4.29 11.74
CA PRO A 77 -2.91 4.64 13.11
C PRO A 77 -3.22 3.34 13.85
N LEU A 78 -2.56 3.13 15.00
CA LEU A 78 -2.93 2.05 15.91
C LEU A 78 -4.43 2.20 16.25
N PRO A 79 -5.18 1.10 16.38
CA PRO A 79 -6.54 1.18 16.92
C PRO A 79 -6.49 1.94 18.23
N GLN A 80 -7.35 2.97 18.39
CA GLN A 80 -7.46 3.62 19.69
C GLN A 80 -7.90 2.57 20.70
N GLU A 81 -7.02 2.28 21.66
CA GLU A 81 -7.36 1.48 22.81
C GLU A 81 -8.46 2.25 23.57
N HIS A 82 -9.70 1.82 23.39
CA HIS A 82 -10.80 2.32 24.20
C HIS A 82 -10.55 1.85 25.63
N ALA A 83 -10.11 2.80 26.47
CA ALA A 83 -10.03 2.67 27.92
C ALA A 83 -11.41 2.41 28.54
#